data_AF-A0A382ZDM8-F1
#
_entry.id   AF-A0A382ZDM8-F1
#
_cell.length_a   1.000
_cell.length_b   1.000
_cell.length_c   1.000
_cell.angle_alpha   90.00
_cell.angle_beta   90.00
_cell.angle_gamma   90.00
#
_symmetry.space_group_name_H-M   'P 1'
#
loop_
_entity.id
_entity.type
_entity.pdbx_description
1 polymer ?
#
loop_
_entity_poly.entity_id
_entity_poly.type
_entity_poly.pdbx_seq_one_letter_code
_entity_poly.pdbx_strand_id
1 'polypeptide(L)' 'MRMVGENGIAILPSAPVRIRSRDVQYRFRQDSDFYYLTGFAEPDSVAVLVPGRQNGEYV' A
#
# COMPACT_ATOMS: atom_id res chain seq x y z
N MET A 1 -3.66 13.53 6.26
CA MET A 1 -5.10 13.21 6.22
C MET A 1 -6.03 14.39 5.93
N ARG A 2 -5.66 15.65 6.25
CA ARG A 2 -6.50 16.83 5.96
C ARG A 2 -7.00 16.94 4.51
N MET A 3 -6.21 16.47 3.53
CA MET A 3 -6.59 16.46 2.11
C MET A 3 -7.64 15.39 1.73
N VAL A 4 -7.70 14.28 2.47
CA VAL A 4 -8.69 13.20 2.23
C VAL A 4 -10.08 13.62 2.75
N GLY A 5 -10.13 14.50 3.75
CA GLY A 5 -11.37 14.95 4.38
C GLY A 5 -11.88 14.00 5.46
N GLU A 6 -12.73 14.48 6.37
CA GLU A 6 -13.21 13.71 7.53
C GLU A 6 -14.06 12.50 7.16
N ASN A 7 -14.75 12.54 6.01
CA ASN A 7 -15.56 11.44 5.48
C ASN A 7 -14.92 10.71 4.30
N GLY A 8 -13.65 11.00 4.00
CA GLY A 8 -12.92 10.37 2.90
C GLY A 8 -12.16 9.13 3.35
N ILE A 9 -11.88 8.23 2.40
CA ILE A 9 -11.00 7.07 2.61
C ILE A 9 -9.98 7.07 1.48
N ALA A 10 -8.70 6.90 1.83
CA ALA A 10 -7.64 6.67 0.85
C ALA A 10 -7.29 5.18 0.84
N ILE A 11 -7.22 4.59 -0.36
CA ILE A 11 -6.88 3.19 -0.59
C ILE A 11 -5.67 3.18 -1.51
N LEU A 12 -4.58 2.56 -1.07
CA LEU A 12 -3.35 2.44 -1.83
C LEU A 12 -2.99 0.95 -1.96
N PRO A 13 -2.99 0.37 -3.17
CA PRO A 13 -2.49 -0.98 -3.37
C PRO A 13 -0.96 -1.00 -3.40
N SER A 14 -0.36 -2.11 -2.99
CA SER A 14 1.07 -2.37 -3.20
C SER A 14 1.37 -2.50 -4.69
N ALA A 15 2.64 -2.33 -5.06
CA ALA A 15 3.11 -2.70 -6.38
C ALA A 15 2.87 -4.21 -6.62
N PRO A 16 2.55 -4.59 -7.87
CA PRO A 16 2.44 -5.98 -8.26
C PRO A 16 3.82 -6.60 -8.51
N VAL A 17 3.94 -7.90 -8.28
CA VAL A 17 5.09 -8.70 -8.71
C VAL A 17 5.14 -8.76 -10.24
N ARG A 18 6.34 -8.67 -10.82
CA ARG A 18 6.56 -8.70 -12.27
C ARG A 18 7.39 -9.92 -12.67
N ILE A 19 6.88 -10.68 -13.63
CA ILE A 19 7.60 -11.80 -14.23
C ILE A 19 8.68 -11.27 -15.18
N ARG A 20 9.89 -11.79 -15.04
CA ARG A 20 11.01 -11.52 -15.96
C ARG A 20 11.06 -12.54 -17.08
N SER A 21 10.96 -13.83 -16.76
CA SER A 21 10.93 -14.92 -17.74
C SER A 21 10.43 -16.20 -17.09
N ARG A 22 9.36 -16.80 -17.64
CA ARG A 22 8.70 -18.01 -17.11
C ARG A 22 8.43 -17.90 -15.60
N ASP A 23 9.14 -18.65 -14.78
CA ASP A 23 9.06 -18.72 -13.32
C ASP A 23 10.00 -17.74 -12.60
N VAL A 24 10.83 -17.01 -13.34
CA VAL A 24 11.75 -16.01 -12.78
C VAL A 24 11.07 -14.65 -12.68
N GLN A 25 11.04 -14.08 -11.48
CA GLN A 25 10.52 -12.74 -11.18
C GLN A 25 11.62 -11.68 -11.20
N TYR A 26 11.26 -10.43 -11.48
CA TYR A 26 12.12 -9.29 -11.14
C TYR A 26 12.21 -9.14 -9.62
N ARG A 27 13.27 -8.49 -9.13
CA ARG A 27 13.32 -8.07 -7.72
C ARG A 27 12.12 -7.18 -7.44
N PHE A 28 11.39 -7.49 -6.38
CA PHE A 28 10.24 -6.69 -5.98
C PHE A 28 10.69 -5.26 -5.67
N ARG A 29 9.93 -4.29 -6.19
CA ARG A 29 10.09 -2.87 -5.89
C ARG A 29 8.70 -2.33 -5.59
N GLN A 30 8.52 -1.89 -4.36
CA GLN A 30 7.27 -1.32 -3.90
C GLN A 30 6.92 -0.04 -4.66
N ASP A 31 5.63 0.28 -4.71
CA ASP A 31 5.16 1.58 -5.17
C ASP A 31 5.69 2.68 -4.23
N SER A 32 6.14 3.80 -4.79
CA SER A 32 6.81 4.84 -4.01
C SER A 32 5.86 5.49 -3.00
N ASP A 33 4.62 5.75 -3.37
CA ASP A 33 3.65 6.42 -2.50
C ASP A 33 3.16 5.45 -1.42
N PHE A 34 2.90 4.19 -1.79
CA PHE A 34 2.59 3.13 -0.83
C PHE A 34 3.71 2.97 0.20
N TYR A 35 4.96 2.83 -0.26
CA TYR A 35 6.11 2.64 0.63
C TYR A 35 6.38 3.87 1.50
N TYR A 36 6.23 5.07 0.94
CA TYR A 36 6.42 6.30 1.70
C TYR A 36 5.45 6.43 2.88
N LEU A 37 4.18 6.03 2.68
CA LEU A 37 3.15 6.14 3.69
C LEU A 37 3.10 4.98 4.69
N THR A 38 3.65 3.81 4.33
CA THR A 38 3.52 2.59 5.15
C THR A 38 4.85 1.99 5.62
N GLY A 39 5.94 2.20 4.88
CA GLY A 39 7.19 1.44 5.06
C GLY A 39 7.08 -0.05 4.73
N PHE A 40 5.93 -0.52 4.22
CA PHE A 40 5.65 -1.94 4.08
C PHE A 40 6.15 -2.48 2.73
N ALA A 41 6.97 -3.53 2.79
CA ALA A 41 7.81 -3.97 1.67
C ALA A 41 7.35 -5.27 1.01
N GLU A 42 6.17 -5.80 1.36
CA GLU A 42 5.62 -7.02 0.75
C GLU A 42 4.61 -6.71 -0.36
N PRO A 43 4.51 -7.58 -1.39
CA PRO A 43 3.48 -7.48 -2.41
C PRO A 43 2.09 -7.88 -1.86
N ASP A 44 1.09 -7.89 -2.75
CA ASP A 44 -0.27 -8.39 -2.47
C ASP A 44 -0.93 -7.75 -1.23
N SER A 45 -0.67 -6.46 -1.03
CA SER A 45 -1.08 -5.72 0.16
C SER A 45 -1.84 -4.45 -0.20
N VAL A 46 -2.69 -3.97 0.71
CA VAL A 46 -3.48 -2.74 0.52
C VAL A 46 -3.48 -1.92 1.80
N ALA A 47 -3.03 -0.67 1.70
CA ALA A 47 -3.11 0.30 2.78
C ALA A 47 -4.44 1.04 2.70
N VAL A 48 -5.15 1.09 3.83
CA VAL A 48 -6.44 1.78 3.95
C VAL A 48 -6.34 2.83 5.04
N LEU A 49 -6.46 4.10 4.66
CA LEU A 49 -6.31 5.24 5.55
C LEU A 49 -7.68 5.90 5.74
N VAL A 50 -8.23 5.78 6.94
CA VAL A 50 -9.55 6.32 7.33
C VAL A 50 -9.35 7.36 8.42
N PRO A 51 -9.39 8.66 8.10
CA PRO A 51 -9.30 9.72 9.09
C PRO A 51 -10.37 9.58 10.19
N GLY A 52 -9.98 9.80 11.45
CA GLY A 52 -10.92 9.78 12.59
C GLY A 52 -11.38 8.39 13.07
N ARG A 53 -10.94 7.31 12.42
CA ARG A 53 -11.25 5.95 12.88
C ARG A 53 -10.41 5.59 14.10
N GLN A 54 -11.07 5.33 15.23
CA GLN A 54 -10.40 5.03 16.51
C GLN A 54 -9.71 3.66 16.55
N ASN A 55 -10.24 2.67 15.82
CA ASN A 55 -9.72 1.29 15.80
C ASN A 55 -9.20 0.96 14.40
N GLY A 56 -7.89 0.77 14.24
CA GLY A 56 -7.25 0.56 12.94
C GLY A 56 -5.91 -0.18 13.00
N GLU A 57 -5.70 -1.05 13.99
CA GLU A 57 -4.51 -1.91 14.01
C GLU A 57 -4.43 -2.75 12.73
N TYR A 58 -3.21 -2.80 12.18
CA TYR A 58 -2.82 -3.57 11.01
C TYR A 58 -1.61 -4.44 11.39
N VAL A 59 -1.50 -5.60 10.74
CA VAL A 59 -0.32 -6.49 10.81
C VAL A 59 0.52 -6.27 9.56
#